data_AF-A0A930RM73-F1
#
_entry.id   AF-A0A930RM73-F1
#
_cell.length_a   1.000
_cell.length_b   1.000
_cell.length_c   1.000
_cell.angle_alpha   90.00
_cell.angle_beta   90.00
_cell.angle_gamma   90.00
#
_symmetry.space_group_name_H-M   'P 1'
#
loop_
_entity.id
_entity.type
_entity.pdbx_description
1 polymer ?
#
loop_
_entity_poly.entity_id
_entity_poly.type
_entity_poly.pdbx_seq_one_letter_code
_entity_poly.pdbx_strand_id
1 'polypeptide(L)'
;VDHGLLRKGEADQVMDMLGGKFGLNIVKADAAKRFLDKLAGISDPEQKRKIIGNEFVYVFDDEASKLKDVKFLAQGTLYTDVIESGTDTAQTIKSHHNVGGLPEDMQFELIEPLNTLYKDEVRALGTELGMPDHIVWRQPFPGPGLAIRVMGEITEEKLETVRESDAILR
;
A
#
# COMPACT_ATOMS: atom_id res chain seq x y z
N VAL A 1 7.27 2.14 -0.22
CA VAL A 1 7.37 2.44 -1.67
C VAL A 1 6.66 3.75 -1.94
N ASP A 2 7.39 4.78 -2.33
CA ASP A 2 6.84 6.04 -2.81
C ASP A 2 6.68 5.95 -4.32
N HIS A 3 5.47 5.59 -4.76
CA HIS A 3 5.12 5.40 -6.17
C HIS A 3 4.61 6.69 -6.82
N GLY A 4 4.72 7.85 -6.15
CA GLY A 4 4.30 9.15 -6.71
C GLY A 4 2.78 9.37 -6.79
N LEU A 5 1.95 8.42 -6.35
CA LEU A 5 0.48 8.53 -6.36
C LEU A 5 -0.10 8.67 -4.96
N LEU A 6 0.72 9.05 -3.98
CA LEU A 6 0.33 9.30 -2.60
C LEU A 6 -0.30 10.70 -2.44
N ARG A 7 -0.89 10.95 -1.27
CA ARG A 7 -1.39 12.29 -0.91
C ARG A 7 -0.22 13.26 -0.71
N LYS A 8 -0.52 14.55 -0.78
CA LYS A 8 0.47 15.62 -0.56
C LYS A 8 1.20 15.43 0.78
N GLY A 9 2.53 15.31 0.72
CA GLY A 9 3.40 15.15 1.89
C GLY A 9 3.25 13.83 2.65
N GLU A 10 2.52 12.84 2.13
CA GLU A 10 2.25 11.60 2.86
C GLU A 10 3.51 10.75 3.08
N ALA A 11 4.39 10.66 2.09
CA ALA A 11 5.64 9.89 2.23
C ALA A 11 6.51 10.42 3.37
N ASP A 12 6.68 11.73 3.46
CA ASP A 12 7.52 12.36 4.48
C ASP A 12 6.87 12.26 5.86
N GLN A 13 5.55 12.45 5.96
CA GLN A 13 4.80 12.23 7.20
C GLN A 13 4.95 10.80 7.74
N VAL A 14 4.94 9.80 6.85
CA VAL A 14 5.15 8.40 7.24
C VAL A 14 6.57 8.17 7.74
N MET A 15 7.59 8.72 7.08
CA MET A 15 8.99 8.60 7.50
C MET A 15 9.26 9.26 8.85
N ASP A 16 8.80 10.49 9.03
CA ASP A 16 8.97 11.25 10.28
C ASP A 16 8.31 10.55 11.46
N MET A 17 7.14 9.95 11.22
CA MET A 17 6.39 9.30 12.29
C MET A 17 6.92 7.91 12.62
N LEU A 18 6.96 7.01 11.64
CA LEU A 18 7.28 5.61 11.90
C LEU A 18 8.79 5.44 12.14
N GLY A 19 9.63 6.12 11.35
CA GLY A 19 11.08 6.07 11.49
C GLY A 19 11.57 6.91 12.66
N GLY A 20 11.00 8.12 12.83
CA GLY A 20 11.35 9.02 13.92
C GLY A 20 10.74 8.63 15.27
N LYS A 21 9.42 8.75 15.40
CA LYS A 21 8.73 8.59 16.71
C LYS A 21 8.67 7.14 17.19
N PHE A 22 8.47 6.19 16.29
CA PHE A 22 8.38 4.76 16.64
C PHE A 22 9.72 4.02 16.52
N GLY A 23 10.77 4.66 15.98
CA GLY A 23 12.09 4.06 15.85
C GLY A 23 12.12 2.82 14.94
N LEU A 24 11.15 2.68 14.03
CA LEU A 24 11.12 1.56 13.10
C LEU A 24 12.23 1.71 12.05
N ASN A 25 12.84 0.59 11.67
CA ASN A 25 13.76 0.57 10.53
C ASN A 25 12.97 0.63 9.23
N ILE A 26 13.04 1.75 8.51
CA ILE A 26 12.25 1.99 7.30
C ILE A 26 13.15 2.32 6.12
N VAL A 27 12.94 1.58 5.03
CA VAL A 27 13.54 1.86 3.73
C VAL A 27 12.50 2.58 2.86
N LYS A 28 12.77 3.84 2.51
CA LYS A 28 11.98 4.58 1.51
C LYS A 28 12.53 4.27 0.12
N ALA A 29 11.81 3.43 -0.64
CA ALA A 29 12.04 3.27 -2.07
C ALA A 29 11.35 4.39 -2.85
N ASP A 30 12.13 5.27 -3.49
CA ASP A 30 11.62 6.26 -4.43
C ASP A 30 11.43 5.59 -5.80
N ALA A 31 10.17 5.42 -6.20
CA ALA A 31 9.78 4.76 -7.44
C ALA A 31 8.84 5.63 -8.28
N ALA A 32 8.65 6.91 -7.95
CA ALA A 32 7.65 7.75 -8.61
C ALA A 32 7.78 7.76 -10.14
N LYS A 33 9.00 8.02 -10.65
CA LYS A 33 9.27 8.01 -12.09
C LYS A 33 8.95 6.65 -12.72
N ARG A 34 9.32 5.55 -12.06
CA ARG A 34 9.12 4.17 -12.55
C ARG A 34 7.64 3.85 -12.73
N PHE A 35 6.80 4.26 -11.78
CA PHE A 35 5.35 4.08 -11.90
C PHE A 35 4.73 5.01 -12.95
N LEU A 36 5.09 6.29 -12.95
CA LEU A 36 4.53 7.27 -13.89
C LEU A 36 4.88 6.94 -15.35
N ASP A 37 6.11 6.50 -15.63
CA ASP A 37 6.53 6.06 -16.96
C ASP A 37 5.67 4.88 -17.46
N LYS A 38 5.32 3.93 -16.58
CA LYS A 38 4.48 2.77 -16.95
C LYS A 38 3.00 3.10 -17.10
N LEU A 39 2.55 4.19 -16.49
CA LEU A 39 1.17 4.65 -16.54
C LEU A 39 0.92 5.65 -17.68
N ALA A 40 1.97 6.10 -18.37
CA ALA A 40 1.87 6.99 -19.52
C ALA A 40 0.95 6.41 -20.61
N GLY A 41 0.00 7.20 -21.11
CA GLY A 41 -1.00 6.79 -22.08
C GLY A 41 -2.11 5.88 -21.56
N ILE A 42 -2.05 5.40 -20.31
CA ILE A 42 -3.03 4.45 -19.78
C ILE A 42 -4.24 5.17 -19.20
N SER A 43 -5.40 4.95 -19.82
CA SER A 43 -6.68 5.54 -19.39
C SER A 43 -7.60 4.55 -18.66
N ASP A 44 -7.53 3.26 -18.99
CA ASP A 44 -8.41 2.23 -18.42
C ASP A 44 -8.11 2.00 -16.92
N PRO A 45 -9.12 2.08 -16.04
CA PRO A 45 -8.90 1.99 -14.59
C PRO A 45 -8.38 0.61 -14.15
N GLU A 46 -8.81 -0.47 -14.79
CA GLU A 46 -8.37 -1.82 -14.42
C GLU A 46 -6.93 -2.09 -14.88
N GLN A 47 -6.54 -1.57 -16.05
CA GLN A 47 -5.15 -1.56 -16.49
C GLN A 47 -4.26 -0.78 -15.52
N LYS A 48 -4.68 0.41 -15.07
CA LYS A 48 -3.93 1.17 -14.04
C LYS A 48 -3.73 0.35 -12.78
N ARG A 49 -4.79 -0.29 -12.25
CA ARG A 49 -4.72 -1.14 -11.05
C ARG A 49 -3.70 -2.26 -11.22
N LYS A 50 -3.78 -3.00 -12.33
CA LYS A 50 -2.86 -4.11 -12.61
C LYS A 50 -1.42 -3.66 -12.74
N ILE A 51 -1.16 -2.55 -13.45
CA ILE A 51 0.19 -2.00 -13.60
C ILE A 51 0.75 -1.61 -12.22
N ILE A 52 -0.03 -0.88 -11.42
CA ILE A 52 0.41 -0.43 -10.09
C ILE A 52 0.65 -1.62 -9.15
N GLY A 53 -0.26 -2.60 -9.13
CA GLY A 53 -0.12 -3.80 -8.30
C GLY A 53 1.14 -4.60 -8.65
N ASN A 54 1.35 -4.88 -9.94
CA ASN A 54 2.53 -5.60 -10.41
C ASN A 54 3.82 -4.82 -10.12
N GLU A 55 3.83 -3.51 -10.38
CA GLU A 55 5.04 -2.70 -10.20
C GLU A 55 5.41 -2.54 -8.73
N PHE A 56 4.41 -2.50 -7.85
CA PHE A 56 4.64 -2.51 -6.41
C PHE A 56 5.37 -3.76 -5.95
N VAL A 57 4.96 -4.93 -6.44
CA VAL A 57 5.65 -6.20 -6.16
C VAL A 57 7.10 -6.13 -6.62
N TYR A 58 7.36 -5.70 -7.86
CA TYR A 58 8.74 -5.67 -8.36
C TYR A 58 9.64 -4.72 -7.57
N VAL A 59 9.12 -3.54 -7.20
CA VAL A 59 9.88 -2.62 -6.33
C VAL A 59 10.08 -3.20 -4.93
N PHE A 60 9.08 -3.89 -4.39
CA PHE A 60 9.22 -4.58 -3.12
C PHE A 60 10.30 -5.67 -3.17
N ASP A 61 10.33 -6.48 -4.23
CA ASP A 61 11.35 -7.50 -4.47
C ASP A 61 12.76 -6.91 -4.62
N ASP A 62 12.89 -5.84 -5.40
CA ASP A 62 14.15 -5.10 -5.56
C ASP A 62 14.69 -4.61 -4.20
N GLU A 63 13.84 -4.16 -3.29
CA GLU A 63 14.27 -3.74 -1.95
C GLU A 63 14.52 -4.93 -1.00
N ALA A 64 13.68 -5.96 -1.06
CA ALA A 64 13.79 -7.13 -0.19
C ALA A 64 15.08 -7.92 -0.47
N SER A 65 15.46 -8.06 -1.75
CA SER A 65 16.69 -8.75 -2.18
C SER A 65 17.99 -8.07 -1.71
N LYS A 66 17.94 -6.78 -1.34
CA LYS A 66 19.07 -6.05 -0.74
C LYS A 66 19.28 -6.40 0.74
N LEU A 67 18.24 -6.92 1.40
CA LEU A 67 18.30 -7.32 2.80
C LEU A 67 18.83 -8.75 2.90
N LYS A 68 19.62 -9.00 3.95
CA LYS A 68 20.16 -10.33 4.25
C LYS A 68 19.39 -10.97 5.40
N ASP A 69 19.26 -12.28 5.35
CA ASP A 69 18.72 -13.11 6.44
C ASP A 69 17.26 -12.79 6.85
N VAL A 70 16.44 -12.28 5.92
CA VAL A 70 15.01 -12.06 6.14
C VAL A 70 14.26 -13.37 5.92
N LYS A 71 13.63 -13.89 6.99
CA LYS A 71 12.87 -15.15 6.96
C LYS A 71 11.37 -14.96 6.86
N PHE A 72 10.88 -13.86 7.41
CA PHE A 72 9.45 -13.64 7.61
C PHE A 72 8.96 -12.43 6.82
N LEU A 73 7.75 -12.54 6.29
CA LEU A 73 6.99 -11.43 5.73
C LEU A 73 5.75 -11.19 6.59
N ALA A 74 5.71 -10.03 7.24
CA ALA A 74 4.56 -9.63 8.04
C ALA A 74 3.47 -9.00 7.15
N GLN A 75 2.21 -9.40 7.35
CA GLN A 75 1.06 -8.80 6.69
C GLN A 75 -0.01 -8.37 7.70
N GLY A 76 -0.71 -7.29 7.37
CA GLY A 76 -1.80 -6.75 8.17
C GLY A 76 -3.17 -7.38 7.89
N THR A 77 -3.19 -8.64 7.47
CA THR A 77 -4.41 -9.40 7.13
C THR A 77 -5.39 -9.37 8.30
N LEU A 78 -6.65 -9.03 8.03
CA LEU A 78 -7.73 -8.94 9.01
C LEU A 78 -8.65 -10.16 8.94
N TYR A 79 -9.49 -10.33 9.96
CA TYR A 79 -10.45 -11.44 10.00
C TYR A 79 -11.45 -11.41 8.84
N THR A 80 -11.84 -10.22 8.37
CA THR A 80 -12.68 -10.06 7.18
C THR A 80 -12.03 -10.62 5.92
N ASP A 81 -10.71 -10.42 5.77
CA ASP A 81 -9.96 -10.89 4.61
C ASP A 81 -9.92 -12.43 4.58
N VAL A 82 -9.80 -13.05 5.76
CA VAL A 82 -9.83 -14.52 5.92
C VAL A 82 -11.20 -15.08 5.52
N ILE A 83 -12.29 -14.48 5.99
CA ILE A 83 -13.65 -14.91 5.65
C ILE A 83 -13.91 -14.80 4.15
N GLU A 84 -13.53 -13.68 3.53
CA GLU A 84 -13.68 -13.46 2.08
C GLU A 84 -12.91 -14.50 1.26
N SER A 85 -11.73 -14.90 1.73
CA SER A 85 -10.89 -15.91 1.07
C SER A 85 -11.37 -17.35 1.23
N GLY A 86 -12.19 -17.65 2.23
CA GLY A 86 -12.64 -19.00 2.60
C GLY A 86 -13.87 -19.52 1.82
N THR A 87 -14.38 -18.77 0.85
CA THR A 87 -15.56 -19.17 0.05
C THR A 87 -15.16 -19.67 -1.35
N ASP A 88 -15.82 -20.71 -1.87
CA ASP A 88 -15.51 -21.33 -3.17
C ASP A 88 -15.60 -20.35 -4.37
N THR A 89 -16.27 -19.20 -4.20
CA THR A 89 -16.35 -18.10 -5.16
C THR A 89 -15.14 -17.14 -5.14
N ALA A 90 -14.18 -17.33 -4.23
CA ALA A 90 -13.09 -16.40 -3.98
C ALA A 90 -12.01 -16.34 -5.08
N GLN A 91 -12.02 -17.25 -6.08
CA GLN A 91 -10.96 -17.32 -7.09
C GLN A 91 -10.82 -16.04 -7.94
N THR A 92 -11.90 -15.31 -8.19
CA THR A 92 -11.88 -14.10 -9.02
C THR A 92 -11.47 -12.84 -8.25
N ILE A 93 -11.53 -12.87 -6.91
CA ILE A 93 -11.26 -11.75 -5.99
C ILE A 93 -9.80 -11.80 -5.48
N LYS A 94 -8.97 -12.69 -6.01
CA LYS A 94 -7.57 -12.91 -5.54
C LYS A 94 -6.56 -11.84 -5.92
N SER A 95 -6.94 -10.74 -6.57
CA SER A 95 -5.95 -9.87 -7.21
C SER A 95 -5.18 -8.92 -6.26
N HIS A 96 -5.63 -8.67 -5.02
CA HIS A 96 -5.11 -7.50 -4.28
C HIS A 96 -4.86 -7.61 -2.77
N HIS A 97 -5.10 -8.73 -2.08
CA HIS A 97 -5.04 -8.70 -0.59
C HIS A 97 -4.12 -9.70 0.13
N ASN A 98 -3.83 -10.89 -0.40
CA ASN A 98 -2.90 -11.83 0.27
C ASN A 98 -1.97 -12.48 -0.75
N VAL A 99 -0.68 -12.10 -0.75
CA VAL A 99 0.48 -12.79 -1.41
C VAL A 99 0.31 -13.24 -2.87
N GLY A 100 -0.80 -12.93 -3.53
CA GLY A 100 -1.14 -13.38 -4.88
C GLY A 100 -0.34 -12.71 -5.99
N GLY A 101 0.79 -12.09 -5.65
CA GLY A 101 1.64 -11.40 -6.60
C GLY A 101 3.13 -11.46 -6.28
N LEU A 102 3.59 -12.06 -5.17
CA LEU A 102 5.03 -12.16 -4.95
C LEU A 102 5.67 -13.10 -5.99
N PRO A 103 6.90 -12.82 -6.46
CA PRO A 103 7.63 -13.71 -7.35
C PRO A 103 7.74 -15.14 -6.77
N GLU A 104 7.65 -16.17 -7.60
CA GLU A 104 7.67 -17.58 -7.16
C GLU A 104 8.96 -17.98 -6.41
N ASP A 105 10.04 -17.26 -6.66
CA ASP A 105 11.36 -17.42 -6.04
C ASP A 105 11.50 -16.72 -4.67
N MET A 106 10.50 -15.94 -4.26
CA MET A 106 10.52 -15.23 -3.00
C MET A 106 10.10 -16.15 -1.83
N GLN A 107 11.10 -16.63 -1.08
CA GLN A 107 10.90 -17.60 0.00
C GLN A 107 10.75 -16.90 1.37
N PHE A 108 9.54 -16.44 1.70
CA PHE A 108 9.20 -15.92 3.04
C PHE A 108 8.16 -16.79 3.75
N GLU A 109 8.30 -16.92 5.06
CA GLU A 109 7.24 -17.42 5.93
C GLU A 109 6.32 -16.26 6.35
N LEU A 110 5.01 -16.40 6.14
CA LEU A 110 4.06 -15.33 6.43
C LEU A 110 3.76 -15.26 7.93
N ILE A 111 3.71 -14.03 8.46
CA ILE A 111 3.22 -13.75 9.81
C ILE A 111 2.05 -12.75 9.70
N GLU A 112 0.87 -13.18 10.13
CA GLU A 112 -0.38 -12.41 10.02
C GLU A 112 -1.02 -12.19 11.39
N PRO A 113 -0.45 -11.31 12.25
CA PRO A 113 -0.82 -11.24 13.66
C PRO A 113 -2.21 -10.63 13.91
N LEU A 114 -2.83 -10.04 12.89
CA LEU A 114 -4.12 -9.35 12.99
C LEU A 114 -5.27 -10.17 12.38
N ASN A 115 -5.02 -11.40 11.91
CA ASN A 115 -5.97 -12.18 11.11
C ASN A 115 -7.20 -12.68 11.90
N THR A 116 -7.25 -12.43 13.21
CA THR A 116 -8.40 -12.70 14.09
C THR A 116 -9.14 -11.44 14.53
N LEU A 117 -8.74 -10.25 14.04
CA LEU A 117 -9.29 -8.97 14.45
C LEU A 117 -10.08 -8.28 13.33
N TYR A 118 -11.13 -7.58 13.70
CA TYR A 118 -11.83 -6.61 12.86
C TYR A 118 -11.13 -5.24 12.85
N LYS A 119 -11.53 -4.37 11.93
CA LYS A 119 -10.86 -3.08 11.69
C LYS A 119 -10.93 -2.14 12.90
N ASP A 120 -12.04 -2.14 13.62
CA ASP A 120 -12.26 -1.39 14.85
C ASP A 120 -11.40 -1.93 16.01
N GLU A 121 -11.25 -3.25 16.13
CA GLU A 121 -10.36 -3.87 17.12
C GLU A 121 -8.88 -3.55 16.84
N VAL A 122 -8.45 -3.55 15.58
CA VAL A 122 -7.10 -3.10 15.19
C VAL A 122 -6.89 -1.61 15.51
N ARG A 123 -7.93 -0.77 15.40
CA ARG A 123 -7.84 0.63 15.80
C ARG A 123 -7.66 0.76 17.32
N ALA A 124 -8.46 0.04 18.11
CA ALA A 124 -8.32 0.02 19.56
C ALA A 124 -6.92 -0.46 19.98
N LEU A 125 -6.40 -1.52 19.35
CA LEU A 125 -5.03 -1.99 19.56
C LEU A 125 -3.99 -0.91 19.22
N GLY A 126 -4.15 -0.19 18.11
CA GLY A 126 -3.26 0.91 17.73
C GLY A 126 -3.21 2.01 18.80
N THR A 127 -4.37 2.40 19.34
CA THR A 127 -4.44 3.39 20.44
C THR A 127 -3.73 2.88 21.70
N GLU A 128 -3.94 1.62 22.08
CA GLU A 128 -3.27 1.02 23.25
C GLU A 128 -1.75 0.91 23.08
N LEU A 129 -1.28 0.69 21.85
CA LEU A 129 0.15 0.71 21.50
C LEU A 129 0.74 2.13 21.43
N GLY A 130 -0.04 3.17 21.74
CA GLY A 130 0.40 4.57 21.74
C GLY A 130 0.51 5.20 20.35
N MET A 131 -0.16 4.64 19.34
CA MET A 131 -0.21 5.26 18.01
C MET A 131 -1.03 6.56 18.04
N PRO A 132 -0.60 7.64 17.36
CA PRO A 132 -1.36 8.88 17.32
C PRO A 132 -2.75 8.68 16.70
N ASP A 133 -3.76 9.32 17.29
CA ASP A 133 -5.15 9.21 16.83
C ASP A 133 -5.33 9.58 15.36
N HIS A 134 -4.64 10.62 14.87
CA HIS A 134 -4.74 11.05 13.47
C HIS A 134 -4.25 10.00 12.45
N ILE A 135 -3.60 8.93 12.91
CA ILE A 135 -3.14 7.80 12.10
C ILE A 135 -4.11 6.64 12.22
N VAL A 136 -4.44 6.27 13.47
CA VAL A 136 -5.40 5.20 13.78
C VAL A 136 -6.75 5.49 13.12
N TRP A 137 -7.17 6.75 13.18
CA TRP A 137 -8.46 7.21 12.67
C TRP A 137 -8.42 7.78 11.26
N ARG A 138 -7.25 7.75 10.60
CA ARG A 138 -7.09 8.25 9.23
C ARG A 138 -8.04 7.55 8.27
N GLN A 139 -8.59 8.31 7.33
CA GLN A 139 -9.43 7.73 6.28
C GLN A 139 -8.62 6.74 5.42
N PRO A 140 -9.22 5.59 5.06
CA PRO A 140 -8.61 4.63 4.14
C PRO A 140 -8.15 5.30 2.85
N PHE A 141 -7.03 4.83 2.32
CA PHE A 141 -6.50 5.27 1.05
C PHE A 141 -6.20 4.04 0.20
N PRO A 142 -6.65 4.02 -1.06
CA PRO A 142 -6.53 2.83 -1.91
C PRO A 142 -5.06 2.60 -2.28
N GLY A 143 -4.66 1.33 -2.49
CA GLY A 143 -3.30 0.98 -2.94
C GLY A 143 -2.87 1.70 -4.24
N PRO A 144 -3.72 1.77 -5.28
CA PRO A 144 -3.47 2.61 -6.46
C PRO A 144 -3.38 4.12 -6.20
N GLY A 145 -3.72 4.57 -5.00
CA GLY A 145 -3.68 5.96 -4.59
C GLY A 145 -4.50 6.89 -5.48
N LEU A 146 -3.89 8.02 -5.86
CA LEU A 146 -4.53 9.04 -6.70
C LEU A 146 -4.75 8.58 -8.16
N ALA A 147 -4.12 7.49 -8.63
CA ALA A 147 -4.28 7.03 -10.00
C ALA A 147 -5.74 6.67 -10.36
N ILE A 148 -6.52 6.20 -9.39
CA ILE A 148 -7.95 5.88 -9.57
C ILE A 148 -8.86 7.07 -9.25
N ARG A 149 -8.30 8.20 -8.82
CA ARG A 149 -9.00 9.47 -8.63
C ARG A 149 -8.80 10.43 -9.81
N VAL A 150 -7.87 10.12 -10.71
CA VAL A 150 -7.66 10.82 -11.98
C VAL A 150 -8.38 10.07 -13.10
N MET A 151 -9.33 10.74 -13.75
CA MET A 151 -10.06 10.19 -14.90
C MET A 151 -9.22 10.24 -16.18
N GLY A 152 -9.24 9.14 -16.94
CA GLY A 152 -8.42 8.97 -18.14
C GLY A 152 -6.92 8.91 -17.83
N GLU A 153 -6.07 9.27 -18.78
CA GLU A 153 -4.62 9.27 -18.60
C GLU A 153 -4.14 10.10 -17.40
N ILE A 154 -3.13 9.59 -16.72
CA ILE A 154 -2.45 10.24 -15.59
C ILE A 154 -1.35 11.14 -16.13
N THR A 155 -1.46 12.44 -15.87
CA THR A 155 -0.42 13.45 -16.17
C THR A 155 0.01 14.14 -14.89
N GLU A 156 1.21 14.73 -14.86
CA GLU A 156 1.71 15.43 -13.67
C GLU A 156 0.75 16.57 -13.27
N GLU A 157 0.26 17.35 -14.23
CA GLU A 157 -0.72 18.43 -14.00
C GLU A 157 -2.00 17.93 -13.32
N LYS A 158 -2.55 16.80 -13.79
CA LYS A 158 -3.76 16.21 -13.19
C LYS A 158 -3.48 15.67 -11.79
N LEU A 159 -2.32 15.05 -11.58
CA LEU A 159 -1.91 14.54 -10.27
C LEU A 159 -1.72 15.69 -9.28
N GLU A 160 -1.03 16.77 -9.67
CA GLU A 160 -0.84 17.97 -8.87
C GLU A 160 -2.20 18.57 -8.50
N THR A 161 -3.08 18.77 -9.48
CA THR A 161 -4.43 19.31 -9.24
C THR A 161 -5.21 18.47 -8.21
N VAL A 162 -5.20 17.14 -8.35
CA VAL A 162 -5.88 16.25 -7.41
C VAL A 162 -5.21 16.24 -6.04
N ARG A 163 -3.87 16.30 -5.96
CA ARG A 163 -3.13 16.38 -4.68
C ARG A 163 -3.48 17.65 -3.90
N GLU A 164 -3.49 18.80 -4.58
CA GLU A 164 -3.82 20.08 -3.96
C GLU A 164 -5.29 20.13 -3.52
N SER A 165 -6.20 19.65 -4.37
CA SER A 165 -7.63 19.58 -4.04
C SER A 165 -7.91 18.65 -2.85
N ASP A 166 -7.33 17.44 -2.82
CA ASP A 166 -7.46 16.50 -1.70
C ASP A 166 -6.89 17.09 -0.40
N ALA A 167 -5.81 17.87 -0.48
CA ALA A 167 -5.20 18.50 0.68
C ALA A 167 -6.07 19.61 1.30
N ILE A 168 -6.87 20.33 0.50
CA ILE A 168 -7.80 21.36 0.99
C ILE A 168 -9.04 20.73 1.64
N LEU A 169 -9.52 19.60 1.08
CA LEU A 169 -10.73 18.94 1.56
C LEU A 169 -10.55 18.21 2.90
N ARG A 170 -9.32 17.80 3.21
CA ARG A 170 -8.98 16.91 4.33
C ARG A 170 -8.66 17.66 5.61
#